data_AF-A0A0J7IFA1-F1
#
_entry.id   AF-A0A0J7IFA1-F1
#
_cell.length_a   1.000
_cell.length_b   1.000
_cell.length_c   1.000
_cell.angle_alpha   90.00
_cell.angle_beta   90.00
_cell.angle_gamma   90.00
#
_symmetry.space_group_name_H-M   'P 1'
#
loop_
_entity.id
_entity.type
_entity.pdbx_description
1 polymer ?
#
loop_
_entity_poly.entity_id
_entity_poly.type
_entity_poly.pdbx_seq_one_letter_code
_entity_poly.pdbx_strand_id
1 'polypeptide(L)'
;MKKETIEISKASIKIDSCGLSYKGKELEMGTPIEDWIKVLGQPDRKFIAYMEKDKGTYVWDKLGIAVDNFENGDGTVAWMYIFFLNLNSPEAEQQMLNHARSWEKFDEKKYRNGRIPMSEEMINEVKEKLAPKNYIYPFNVYQGAVDLNGFPVQAGMKVEEINAYRKDLPYSGQFGYVDDDIDGVNDSGVTTKTFGGDYRAPGAECKDGRLQYYELTYTATKKLEYLKIGYESKSDFDSRKVMEASFEERKKNGQ
;
A
#
# COMPACT_ATOMS: atom_id res chain seq x y z
N MET A 1 4.03 -11.81 29.70
CA MET A 1 2.66 -11.40 29.36
C MET A 1 2.21 -12.21 28.16
N LYS A 2 1.08 -12.94 28.24
CA LYS A 2 0.48 -13.58 27.05
C LYS A 2 -0.10 -12.45 26.19
N LYS A 3 0.35 -12.32 24.93
CA LYS A 3 -0.27 -11.40 23.97
C LYS A 3 -1.74 -11.81 23.83
N GLU A 4 -2.66 -10.86 23.96
CA GLU A 4 -4.06 -11.08 23.58
C GLU A 4 -4.09 -11.60 22.15
N THR A 5 -4.81 -12.70 21.94
CA THR A 5 -4.92 -13.33 20.62
C THR A 5 -5.88 -12.48 19.79
N ILE A 6 -5.37 -11.74 18.81
CA ILE A 6 -6.20 -10.97 17.88
C ILE A 6 -7.06 -11.95 17.08
N GLU A 7 -8.38 -11.84 17.19
CA GLU A 7 -9.32 -12.75 16.54
C GLU A 7 -9.44 -12.43 15.03
N ILE A 8 -8.67 -13.11 14.19
CA ILE A 8 -8.69 -12.96 12.72
C ILE A 8 -9.83 -13.71 12.02
N SER A 9 -10.55 -14.59 12.73
CA SER A 9 -11.66 -15.36 12.15
C SER A 9 -12.74 -14.45 11.54
N LYS A 10 -12.95 -13.27 12.16
CA LYS A 10 -13.92 -12.22 11.78
C LYS A 10 -13.32 -11.14 10.88
N ALA A 11 -12.06 -11.25 10.46
CA ALA A 11 -11.44 -10.29 9.56
C ALA A 11 -12.26 -10.17 8.28
N SER A 12 -12.66 -8.94 7.93
CA SER A 12 -13.42 -8.69 6.70
C SER A 12 -12.55 -8.74 5.46
N ILE A 13 -11.25 -8.48 5.60
CA ILE A 13 -10.26 -8.62 4.53
C ILE A 13 -9.34 -9.78 4.92
N LYS A 14 -9.26 -10.78 4.03
CA LYS A 14 -8.34 -11.91 4.19
C LYS A 14 -7.50 -12.04 2.93
N ILE A 15 -6.21 -12.18 3.09
CA ILE A 15 -5.24 -12.27 2.01
C ILE A 15 -4.66 -13.67 2.03
N ASP A 16 -4.79 -14.36 0.91
CA ASP A 16 -4.30 -15.70 0.68
C ASP A 16 -3.21 -15.69 -0.42
N SER A 17 -2.88 -16.85 -0.95
CA SER A 17 -1.99 -16.95 -2.10
C SER A 17 -2.73 -16.49 -3.36
N CYS A 18 -2.33 -15.34 -3.90
CA CYS A 18 -2.76 -14.82 -5.21
C CYS A 18 -4.14 -14.18 -5.29
N GLY A 19 -4.53 -13.57 -4.19
CA GLY A 19 -5.66 -12.68 -4.16
C GLY A 19 -5.93 -12.22 -2.75
N LEU A 20 -7.17 -11.82 -2.55
CA LEU A 20 -7.75 -11.61 -1.24
C LEU A 20 -9.25 -11.86 -1.31
N SER A 21 -9.90 -11.86 -0.16
CA SER A 21 -11.35 -11.86 -0.06
C SER A 21 -11.82 -10.70 0.79
N TYR A 22 -12.96 -10.12 0.40
CA TYR A 22 -13.69 -9.15 1.18
C TYR A 22 -15.05 -9.73 1.57
N LYS A 23 -15.27 -9.90 2.88
CA LYS A 23 -16.49 -10.50 3.46
C LYS A 23 -16.84 -11.85 2.81
N GLY A 24 -15.81 -12.67 2.54
CA GLY A 24 -15.94 -14.00 1.94
C GLY A 24 -16.14 -14.02 0.43
N LYS A 25 -16.11 -12.87 -0.25
CA LYS A 25 -16.10 -12.80 -1.72
C LYS A 25 -14.68 -12.58 -2.23
N GLU A 26 -14.26 -13.39 -3.19
CA GLU A 26 -12.92 -13.34 -3.77
C GLU A 26 -12.70 -12.07 -4.61
N LEU A 27 -11.46 -11.59 -4.56
CA LEU A 27 -10.90 -10.45 -5.29
C LEU A 27 -9.51 -10.88 -5.77
N GLU A 28 -9.38 -11.14 -7.07
CA GLU A 28 -8.14 -11.63 -7.67
C GLU A 28 -7.33 -10.45 -8.21
N MET A 29 -6.04 -10.43 -7.91
CA MET A 29 -5.11 -9.44 -8.49
C MET A 29 -4.96 -9.70 -9.99
N GLY A 30 -4.69 -8.67 -10.78
CA GLY A 30 -4.61 -8.82 -12.24
C GLY A 30 -5.96 -9.05 -12.93
N THR A 31 -7.07 -8.81 -12.25
CA THR A 31 -8.41 -8.75 -12.87
C THR A 31 -8.84 -7.29 -13.09
N PRO A 32 -9.83 -7.03 -13.97
CA PRO A 32 -10.34 -5.69 -14.19
C PRO A 32 -10.95 -5.07 -12.93
N ILE A 33 -10.85 -3.75 -12.80
CA ILE A 33 -11.39 -3.01 -11.65
C ILE A 33 -12.92 -3.15 -11.52
N GLU A 34 -13.61 -3.43 -12.62
CA GLU A 34 -15.06 -3.67 -12.64
C GLU A 34 -15.46 -4.87 -11.77
N ASP A 35 -14.62 -5.90 -11.72
CA ASP A 35 -14.89 -7.09 -10.88
C ASP A 35 -14.74 -6.75 -9.40
N TRP A 36 -13.78 -5.88 -9.08
CA TRP A 36 -13.61 -5.33 -7.74
C TRP A 36 -14.78 -4.45 -7.33
N ILE A 37 -15.29 -3.60 -8.23
CA ILE A 37 -16.45 -2.73 -7.99
C ILE A 37 -17.71 -3.56 -7.72
N LYS A 38 -17.90 -4.74 -8.35
CA LYS A 38 -19.04 -5.63 -8.07
C LYS A 38 -19.02 -6.16 -6.62
N VAL A 39 -17.85 -6.33 -6.04
CA VAL A 39 -17.66 -6.86 -4.68
C VAL A 39 -17.66 -5.75 -3.63
N LEU A 40 -16.91 -4.67 -3.88
CA LEU A 40 -16.69 -3.57 -2.95
C LEU A 40 -17.79 -2.49 -3.01
N GLY A 41 -18.55 -2.44 -4.10
CA GLY A 41 -19.46 -1.34 -4.43
C GLY A 41 -18.75 -0.22 -5.21
N GLN A 42 -19.47 0.85 -5.54
CA GLN A 42 -18.88 2.00 -6.23
C GLN A 42 -17.85 2.71 -5.33
N PRO A 43 -16.70 3.12 -5.88
CA PRO A 43 -15.72 3.93 -5.16
C PRO A 43 -16.28 5.33 -4.90
N ASP A 44 -15.84 5.94 -3.81
CA ASP A 44 -16.20 7.32 -3.46
C ASP A 44 -15.44 8.33 -4.33
N ARG A 45 -14.20 8.01 -4.73
CA ARG A 45 -13.31 8.89 -5.51
C ARG A 45 -12.49 8.11 -6.54
N LYS A 46 -12.10 8.80 -7.61
CA LYS A 46 -11.26 8.25 -8.69
C LYS A 46 -10.18 9.26 -9.07
N PHE A 47 -8.94 8.81 -9.15
CA PHE A 47 -7.77 9.56 -9.59
C PHE A 47 -7.32 9.00 -10.93
N ILE A 48 -7.71 9.64 -12.01
CA ILE A 48 -7.48 9.14 -13.37
C ILE A 48 -6.06 9.49 -13.82
N ALA A 49 -5.37 8.54 -14.44
CA ALA A 49 -4.08 8.79 -15.07
C ALA A 49 -4.27 9.73 -16.27
N TYR A 50 -3.43 10.77 -16.38
CA TYR A 50 -3.61 11.89 -17.32
C TYR A 50 -3.84 11.50 -18.80
N MET A 51 -3.39 10.31 -19.23
CA MET A 51 -3.54 9.83 -20.61
C MET A 51 -4.47 8.61 -20.78
N GLU A 52 -5.00 8.04 -19.68
CA GLU A 52 -5.67 6.73 -19.71
C GLU A 52 -6.96 6.79 -18.90
N LYS A 53 -8.08 7.02 -19.59
CA LYS A 53 -9.38 7.37 -18.97
C LYS A 53 -9.98 6.26 -18.10
N ASP A 54 -9.54 5.03 -18.30
CA ASP A 54 -9.96 3.79 -17.65
C ASP A 54 -8.94 3.28 -16.62
N LYS A 55 -7.86 4.04 -16.39
CA LYS A 55 -6.81 3.66 -15.44
C LYS A 55 -6.56 4.73 -14.39
N GLY A 56 -6.17 4.26 -13.21
CA GLY A 56 -5.79 5.10 -12.09
C GLY A 56 -6.11 4.45 -10.76
N THR A 57 -6.36 5.30 -9.77
CA THR A 57 -6.61 4.86 -8.40
C THR A 57 -8.06 5.12 -7.98
N TYR A 58 -8.69 4.10 -7.43
CA TYR A 58 -10.08 4.07 -6.99
C TYR A 58 -10.11 4.00 -5.47
N VAL A 59 -10.80 4.94 -4.80
CA VAL A 59 -10.78 5.04 -3.34
C VAL A 59 -12.16 4.79 -2.75
N TRP A 60 -12.22 3.89 -1.76
CA TRP A 60 -13.40 3.64 -0.94
C TRP A 60 -13.17 4.23 0.45
N ASP A 61 -13.60 5.49 0.62
CA ASP A 61 -13.39 6.29 1.81
C ASP A 61 -13.95 5.63 3.07
N LYS A 62 -15.10 4.97 2.95
CA LYS A 62 -15.74 4.28 4.09
C LYS A 62 -15.04 2.99 4.49
N LEU A 63 -14.35 2.36 3.54
CA LEU A 63 -13.65 1.09 3.78
C LEU A 63 -12.22 1.29 4.23
N GLY A 64 -11.64 2.48 4.03
CA GLY A 64 -10.25 2.74 4.34
C GLY A 64 -9.28 2.08 3.36
N ILE A 65 -9.68 1.94 2.10
CA ILE A 65 -8.88 1.28 1.07
C ILE A 65 -8.78 2.12 -0.22
N ALA A 66 -7.70 1.91 -0.95
CA ALA A 66 -7.54 2.36 -2.34
C ALA A 66 -7.08 1.20 -3.21
N VAL A 67 -7.48 1.17 -4.48
CA VAL A 67 -7.09 0.13 -5.45
C VAL A 67 -6.56 0.82 -6.70
N ASP A 68 -5.41 0.38 -7.18
CA ASP A 68 -4.76 0.91 -8.38
C ASP A 68 -4.78 -0.13 -9.51
N ASN A 69 -5.14 0.31 -10.72
CA ASN A 69 -5.06 -0.49 -11.94
C ASN A 69 -4.19 0.15 -13.04
N PHE A 70 -3.46 1.20 -12.71
CA PHE A 70 -2.59 1.91 -13.63
C PHE A 70 -1.23 1.21 -13.74
N GLU A 71 -0.67 0.80 -12.61
CA GLU A 71 0.72 0.34 -12.49
C GLU A 71 1.00 -0.99 -13.21
N ASN A 72 -0.04 -1.78 -13.51
CA ASN A 72 0.15 -2.99 -14.31
C ASN A 72 0.21 -2.71 -15.83
N GLY A 73 -0.08 -1.49 -16.27
CA GLY A 73 0.00 -1.06 -17.68
C GLY A 73 -1.09 -1.64 -18.59
N ASP A 74 -1.74 -2.75 -18.23
CA ASP A 74 -2.83 -3.39 -18.98
C ASP A 74 -4.24 -3.01 -18.48
N GLY A 75 -4.33 -2.18 -17.44
CA GLY A 75 -5.60 -1.72 -16.85
C GLY A 75 -6.23 -2.68 -15.85
N THR A 76 -5.55 -3.77 -15.50
CA THR A 76 -5.97 -4.67 -14.43
C THR A 76 -5.40 -4.26 -13.08
N VAL A 77 -6.04 -4.70 -11.99
CA VAL A 77 -5.66 -4.30 -10.63
C VAL A 77 -4.24 -4.76 -10.31
N ALA A 78 -3.38 -3.78 -10.09
CA ALA A 78 -1.99 -3.95 -9.73
C ALA A 78 -1.84 -4.01 -8.22
N TRP A 79 -2.41 -3.04 -7.51
CA TRP A 79 -2.18 -2.82 -6.09
C TRP A 79 -3.47 -2.54 -5.31
N MET A 80 -3.52 -2.98 -4.07
CA MET A 80 -4.50 -2.55 -3.07
C MET A 80 -3.79 -1.99 -1.85
N TYR A 81 -4.20 -0.81 -1.41
CA TYR A 81 -3.76 -0.16 -0.18
C TYR A 81 -4.85 -0.27 0.89
N ILE A 82 -4.47 -0.66 2.10
CA ILE A 82 -5.31 -0.65 3.30
C ILE A 82 -4.70 0.35 4.28
N PHE A 83 -5.38 1.47 4.49
CA PHE A 83 -4.85 2.59 5.26
C PHE A 83 -5.19 2.47 6.74
N PHE A 84 -4.19 2.67 7.59
CA PHE A 84 -4.31 2.77 9.04
C PHE A 84 -4.09 4.21 9.55
N LEU A 85 -3.55 5.09 8.71
CA LEU A 85 -3.48 6.54 8.91
C LEU A 85 -4.13 7.28 7.74
N ASN A 86 -4.53 8.53 7.97
CA ASN A 86 -5.03 9.44 6.93
C ASN A 86 -4.68 10.90 7.23
N LEU A 87 -5.20 11.84 6.42
CA LEU A 87 -4.93 13.27 6.56
C LEU A 87 -5.44 13.92 7.86
N ASN A 88 -6.22 13.22 8.68
CA ASN A 88 -6.63 13.68 10.01
C ASN A 88 -5.70 13.17 11.14
N SER A 89 -4.68 12.39 10.82
CA SER A 89 -3.71 11.88 11.79
C SER A 89 -2.69 12.95 12.21
N PRO A 90 -2.12 12.86 13.44
CA PRO A 90 -1.01 13.72 13.84
C PRO A 90 0.19 13.66 12.88
N GLU A 91 0.41 12.53 12.23
CA GLU A 91 1.47 12.33 11.24
C GLU A 91 1.25 13.20 9.99
N ALA A 92 -0.01 13.46 9.61
CA ALA A 92 -0.34 14.36 8.52
C ALA A 92 -0.01 15.82 8.84
N GLU A 93 -0.29 16.26 10.06
CA GLU A 93 0.05 17.63 10.52
C GLU A 93 1.56 17.87 10.53
N GLN A 94 2.34 16.81 10.71
CA GLN A 94 3.81 16.85 10.67
C GLN A 94 4.37 16.55 9.28
N GLN A 95 3.54 16.43 8.25
CA GLN A 95 3.93 16.17 6.85
C GLN A 95 4.68 14.84 6.66
N MET A 96 4.41 13.85 7.51
CA MET A 96 5.14 12.57 7.57
C MET A 96 4.45 11.42 6.83
N LEU A 97 3.36 11.69 6.12
CA LEU A 97 2.62 10.71 5.32
C LEU A 97 3.27 10.52 3.95
N ASN A 98 3.45 9.29 3.49
CA ASN A 98 4.25 8.99 2.31
C ASN A 98 3.68 9.53 0.99
N HIS A 99 2.37 9.41 0.76
CA HIS A 99 1.68 9.97 -0.41
C HIS A 99 1.18 11.42 -0.21
N ALA A 100 1.50 12.04 0.93
CA ALA A 100 1.13 13.42 1.23
C ALA A 100 2.31 14.18 1.87
N ARG A 101 3.54 13.87 1.45
CA ARG A 101 4.73 14.62 1.86
C ARG A 101 4.53 16.09 1.48
N SER A 102 4.74 16.98 2.44
CA SER A 102 4.48 18.43 2.32
C SER A 102 3.02 18.86 2.32
N TRP A 103 2.05 17.96 2.51
CA TRP A 103 0.66 18.39 2.70
C TRP A 103 0.53 19.14 4.02
N GLU A 104 -0.16 20.27 3.98
CA GLU A 104 -0.57 21.00 5.17
C GLU A 104 -2.06 21.28 5.11
N LYS A 105 -2.69 21.28 6.28
CA LYS A 105 -4.08 21.70 6.40
C LYS A 105 -4.18 23.16 5.98
N PHE A 106 -5.08 23.44 5.05
CA PHE A 106 -5.31 24.80 4.57
C PHE A 106 -5.66 25.74 5.74
N ASP A 107 -4.83 26.77 5.92
CA ASP A 107 -5.07 27.88 6.84
C ASP A 107 -5.19 29.18 6.05
N GLU A 108 -6.42 29.66 5.92
CA GLU A 108 -6.72 30.90 5.19
C GLU A 108 -5.97 32.11 5.74
N LYS A 109 -5.73 32.17 7.07
CA LYS A 109 -5.03 33.30 7.70
C LYS A 109 -3.57 33.37 7.24
N LYS A 110 -2.93 32.22 7.03
CA LYS A 110 -1.55 32.13 6.54
C LYS A 110 -1.40 32.79 5.15
N TYR A 111 -2.38 32.59 4.27
CA TYR A 111 -2.32 33.10 2.88
C TYR A 111 -2.80 34.54 2.76
N ARG A 112 -3.75 34.98 3.60
CA ARG A 112 -4.21 36.38 3.65
C ARG A 112 -3.22 37.32 4.30
N ASN A 113 -2.58 36.88 5.38
CA ASN A 113 -1.70 37.71 6.20
C ASN A 113 -0.21 37.42 5.95
N GLY A 114 0.10 36.71 4.86
CA GLY A 114 1.47 36.39 4.47
C GLY A 114 2.26 37.63 4.01
N ARG A 115 3.57 37.45 3.81
CA ARG A 115 4.48 38.52 3.36
C ARG A 115 4.06 39.15 2.02
N ILE A 116 3.38 38.37 1.17
CA ILE A 116 2.69 38.83 -0.03
C ILE A 116 1.24 38.29 0.09
N PRO A 117 0.26 39.14 0.42
CA PRO A 117 -1.14 38.75 0.49
C PRO A 117 -1.62 38.21 -0.87
N MET A 118 -2.27 37.05 -0.85
CA MET A 118 -2.85 36.44 -2.05
C MET A 118 -4.24 37.02 -2.36
N SER A 119 -4.62 37.02 -3.64
CA SER A 119 -6.01 37.33 -4.05
C SER A 119 -6.97 36.22 -3.62
N GLU A 120 -8.27 36.52 -3.58
CA GLU A 120 -9.33 35.51 -3.32
C GLU A 120 -9.24 34.31 -4.28
N GLU A 121 -8.98 34.57 -5.56
CA GLU A 121 -8.85 33.53 -6.59
C GLU A 121 -7.68 32.59 -6.26
N MET A 122 -6.51 33.15 -5.95
CA MET A 122 -5.33 32.36 -5.56
C MET A 122 -5.58 31.56 -4.27
N ILE A 123 -6.28 32.14 -3.29
CA ILE A 123 -6.64 31.46 -2.04
C ILE A 123 -7.56 30.27 -2.33
N ASN A 124 -8.56 30.44 -3.19
CA ASN A 124 -9.46 29.37 -3.59
C ASN A 124 -8.73 28.26 -4.37
N GLU A 125 -7.79 28.61 -5.25
CA GLU A 125 -6.95 27.62 -5.94
C GLU A 125 -6.09 26.82 -4.95
N VAL A 126 -5.47 27.47 -3.98
CA VAL A 126 -4.66 26.79 -2.95
C VAL A 126 -5.53 25.90 -2.08
N LYS A 127 -6.68 26.39 -1.63
CA LYS A 127 -7.66 25.62 -0.86
C LYS A 127 -8.11 24.37 -1.62
N GLU A 128 -8.40 24.52 -2.91
CA GLU A 128 -8.81 23.41 -3.75
C GLU A 128 -7.66 22.42 -3.97
N LYS A 129 -6.43 22.89 -4.23
CA LYS A 129 -5.24 22.03 -4.38
C LYS A 129 -4.94 21.21 -3.12
N LEU A 130 -5.01 21.83 -1.94
CA LEU A 130 -4.75 21.18 -0.65
C LEU A 130 -5.95 20.41 -0.09
N ALA A 131 -7.08 20.38 -0.80
CA ALA A 131 -8.27 19.71 -0.33
C ALA A 131 -8.00 18.19 -0.13
N PRO A 132 -8.42 17.60 1.00
CA PRO A 132 -8.20 16.18 1.28
C PRO A 132 -8.65 15.22 0.17
N LYS A 133 -9.68 15.61 -0.60
CA LYS A 133 -10.20 14.84 -1.73
C LYS A 133 -9.18 14.59 -2.85
N ASN A 134 -8.09 15.37 -2.92
CA ASN A 134 -7.06 15.25 -3.94
C ASN A 134 -5.96 14.25 -3.60
N TYR A 135 -6.03 13.60 -2.44
CA TYR A 135 -5.03 12.63 -1.99
C TYR A 135 -5.63 11.23 -1.91
N ILE A 136 -4.83 10.21 -2.17
CA ILE A 136 -5.23 8.81 -2.13
C ILE A 136 -5.77 8.37 -0.74
N TYR A 137 -5.38 9.06 0.34
CA TYR A 137 -5.81 8.74 1.70
C TYR A 137 -7.34 8.73 1.84
N PRO A 138 -7.93 7.61 2.29
CA PRO A 138 -9.34 7.52 2.62
C PRO A 138 -9.75 8.45 3.77
N PHE A 139 -10.97 8.98 3.72
CA PHE A 139 -11.49 9.82 4.82
C PHE A 139 -11.68 9.07 6.14
N ASN A 140 -11.91 7.75 6.10
CA ASN A 140 -11.85 6.87 7.26
C ASN A 140 -10.75 5.84 7.08
N VAL A 141 -9.98 5.56 8.14
CA VAL A 141 -8.98 4.47 8.13
C VAL A 141 -9.63 3.13 8.46
N TYR A 142 -9.02 2.05 8.01
CA TYR A 142 -9.46 0.69 8.32
C TYR A 142 -9.38 0.42 9.83
N GLN A 143 -10.49 -0.01 10.43
CA GLN A 143 -10.61 -0.21 11.88
C GLN A 143 -10.40 -1.67 12.33
N GLY A 144 -10.35 -2.61 11.39
CA GLY A 144 -10.24 -4.04 11.68
C GLY A 144 -8.81 -4.56 11.68
N ALA A 145 -8.66 -5.85 11.98
CA ALA A 145 -7.47 -6.61 11.62
C ALA A 145 -7.65 -7.19 10.22
N VAL A 146 -6.61 -7.07 9.40
CA VAL A 146 -6.45 -7.79 8.15
C VAL A 146 -5.88 -9.16 8.49
N ASP A 147 -6.47 -10.21 7.93
CA ASP A 147 -5.91 -11.56 7.98
C ASP A 147 -4.93 -11.72 6.82
N LEU A 148 -3.64 -11.51 7.08
CA LEU A 148 -2.56 -11.68 6.11
C LEU A 148 -1.93 -13.06 6.28
N ASN A 149 -2.33 -14.00 5.43
CA ASN A 149 -1.86 -15.39 5.43
C ASN A 149 -2.08 -16.13 6.76
N GLY A 150 -3.21 -15.90 7.43
CA GLY A 150 -3.54 -16.51 8.71
C GLY A 150 -3.03 -15.72 9.92
N PHE A 151 -2.59 -14.46 9.73
CA PHE A 151 -2.02 -13.65 10.80
C PHE A 151 -2.53 -12.20 10.78
N PRO A 152 -2.71 -11.57 11.96
CA PRO A 152 -3.26 -10.23 12.05
C PRO A 152 -2.26 -9.16 11.60
N VAL A 153 -2.74 -8.22 10.79
CA VAL A 153 -2.13 -6.90 10.60
C VAL A 153 -3.17 -5.84 10.90
N GLN A 154 -2.88 -4.93 11.84
CA GLN A 154 -3.79 -3.87 12.23
C GLN A 154 -3.02 -2.60 12.62
N ALA A 155 -3.76 -1.49 12.75
CA ALA A 155 -3.21 -0.20 13.16
C ALA A 155 -2.33 -0.33 14.41
N GLY A 156 -1.17 0.34 14.40
CA GLY A 156 -0.24 0.40 15.53
C GLY A 156 0.68 -0.81 15.71
N MET A 157 0.53 -1.88 14.92
CA MET A 157 1.45 -3.02 14.97
C MET A 157 2.83 -2.67 14.41
N LYS A 158 3.86 -3.16 15.09
CA LYS A 158 5.26 -3.06 14.66
C LYS A 158 5.67 -4.21 13.74
N VAL A 159 6.67 -4.00 12.88
CA VAL A 159 7.16 -5.02 11.95
C VAL A 159 7.70 -6.24 12.68
N GLU A 160 8.41 -6.06 13.81
CA GLU A 160 8.89 -7.17 14.64
C GLU A 160 7.74 -8.03 15.21
N GLU A 161 6.58 -7.42 15.46
CA GLU A 161 5.41 -8.12 15.97
C GLU A 161 4.71 -8.91 14.88
N ILE A 162 4.62 -8.33 13.68
CA ILE A 162 4.07 -9.01 12.50
C ILE A 162 5.01 -10.17 12.11
N ASN A 163 6.32 -9.94 12.08
CA ASN A 163 7.32 -10.96 11.72
C ASN A 163 7.42 -12.12 12.72
N ALA A 164 7.06 -11.91 13.98
CA ALA A 164 6.98 -12.99 14.97
C ALA A 164 5.91 -14.04 14.59
N TYR A 165 4.85 -13.63 13.91
CA TYR A 165 3.83 -14.54 13.40
C TYR A 165 4.24 -15.23 12.09
N ARG A 166 5.08 -14.58 11.29
CA ARG A 166 5.43 -15.04 9.93
C ARG A 166 6.66 -15.95 9.85
N LYS A 167 7.37 -16.16 10.95
CA LYS A 167 8.66 -16.87 10.97
C LYS A 167 8.60 -18.27 10.34
N ASP A 168 7.46 -18.95 10.50
CA ASP A 168 7.28 -20.34 10.07
C ASP A 168 6.30 -20.46 8.88
N LEU A 169 6.06 -19.37 8.12
CA LEU A 169 5.21 -19.42 6.93
C LEU A 169 5.92 -20.19 5.79
N PRO A 170 5.28 -21.20 5.19
CA PRO A 170 5.94 -22.05 4.20
C PRO A 170 6.06 -21.44 2.80
N TYR A 171 5.20 -20.48 2.46
CA TYR A 171 5.10 -19.89 1.11
C TYR A 171 5.33 -18.37 1.08
N SER A 172 5.71 -17.77 2.22
CA SER A 172 5.99 -16.35 2.32
C SER A 172 7.03 -16.09 3.40
N GLY A 173 7.79 -15.02 3.24
CA GLY A 173 8.84 -14.63 4.17
C GLY A 173 8.40 -13.64 5.25
N GLN A 174 9.36 -13.34 6.11
CA GLN A 174 9.30 -12.16 6.96
C GLN A 174 9.43 -10.89 6.12
N PHE A 175 8.84 -9.80 6.62
CA PHE A 175 9.03 -8.47 6.07
C PHE A 175 10.47 -8.00 6.32
N GLY A 176 11.19 -7.73 5.23
CA GLY A 176 12.51 -7.11 5.25
C GLY A 176 12.42 -5.65 4.82
N TYR A 177 13.23 -4.79 5.45
CA TYR A 177 13.33 -3.38 5.06
C TYR A 177 13.78 -3.23 3.60
N VAL A 178 13.21 -2.25 2.92
CA VAL A 178 13.59 -1.85 1.56
C VAL A 178 14.27 -0.49 1.65
N ASP A 179 15.55 -0.49 1.31
CA ASP A 179 16.35 0.71 1.15
C ASP A 179 16.13 1.25 -0.28
N ASP A 180 15.14 2.13 -0.43
CA ASP A 180 14.79 2.72 -1.72
C ASP A 180 15.65 3.96 -2.07
N ASP A 181 16.33 4.59 -1.10
CA ASP A 181 17.19 5.76 -1.36
C ASP A 181 18.69 5.43 -1.48
N ILE A 182 19.08 4.19 -1.13
CA ILE A 182 20.44 3.64 -1.24
C ILE A 182 21.44 4.61 -0.58
N ASP A 183 21.03 5.20 0.55
CA ASP A 183 21.81 6.22 1.26
C ASP A 183 22.90 5.60 2.16
N GLY A 184 22.87 4.27 2.33
CA GLY A 184 23.82 3.50 3.13
C GLY A 184 23.63 3.65 4.65
N VAL A 185 22.51 4.22 5.11
CA VAL A 185 22.16 4.34 6.53
C VAL A 185 21.50 3.06 7.03
N ASN A 186 20.67 2.40 6.21
CA ASN A 186 20.07 1.10 6.51
C ASN A 186 20.09 0.21 5.27
N ASP A 187 20.79 -0.92 5.34
CA ASP A 187 20.81 -1.86 4.21
C ASP A 187 19.51 -2.69 4.11
N SER A 188 19.05 -2.90 2.88
CA SER A 188 17.89 -3.76 2.57
C SER A 188 18.00 -5.14 3.26
N GLY A 189 16.94 -5.56 3.94
CA GLY A 189 16.84 -6.88 4.56
C GLY A 189 17.61 -7.08 5.88
N VAL A 190 18.35 -6.09 6.39
CA VAL A 190 19.22 -6.27 7.58
C VAL A 190 18.51 -5.98 8.91
N THR A 191 17.47 -5.15 8.89
CA THR A 191 16.74 -4.74 10.10
C THR A 191 15.39 -5.42 10.24
N THR A 192 15.15 -5.92 11.46
CA THR A 192 13.85 -6.47 11.87
C THR A 192 13.11 -5.57 12.86
N LYS A 193 13.62 -4.36 13.14
CA LYS A 193 13.01 -3.40 14.07
C LYS A 193 12.29 -2.30 13.32
N THR A 194 11.13 -1.90 13.82
CA THR A 194 10.35 -0.82 13.21
C THR A 194 11.07 0.53 13.28
N PHE A 195 11.23 1.12 12.10
CA PHE A 195 11.47 2.55 11.86
C PHE A 195 10.74 2.98 10.58
N GLY A 196 10.80 4.26 10.24
CA GLY A 196 10.10 4.78 9.06
C GLY A 196 10.65 4.23 7.74
N GLY A 197 9.77 4.03 6.77
CA GLY A 197 10.07 3.44 5.47
C GLY A 197 9.31 2.15 5.22
N ASP A 198 9.72 1.46 4.16
CA ASP A 198 8.99 0.35 3.58
C ASP A 198 9.61 -1.00 3.94
N TYR A 199 8.75 -1.97 4.19
CA TYR A 199 9.16 -3.34 4.48
C TYR A 199 8.38 -4.27 3.57
N ARG A 200 9.08 -5.09 2.78
CA ARG A 200 8.47 -6.01 1.82
C ARG A 200 8.63 -7.46 2.24
N ALA A 201 7.60 -8.25 1.97
CA ALA A 201 7.64 -9.70 2.05
C ALA A 201 7.14 -10.30 0.72
N PRO A 202 7.80 -11.36 0.21
CA PRO A 202 7.31 -12.06 -0.98
C PRO A 202 6.02 -12.81 -0.64
N GLY A 203 5.07 -12.84 -1.57
CA GLY A 203 3.90 -13.71 -1.53
C GLY A 203 4.09 -14.95 -2.40
N ALA A 204 2.98 -15.51 -2.87
CA ALA A 204 2.97 -16.66 -3.75
C ALA A 204 3.03 -16.28 -5.23
N GLU A 205 3.48 -17.22 -6.06
CA GLU A 205 3.32 -17.17 -7.51
C GLU A 205 1.87 -17.48 -7.89
N CYS A 206 1.32 -16.66 -8.78
CA CYS A 206 -0.08 -16.73 -9.22
C CYS A 206 -0.24 -17.57 -10.47
N LYS A 207 -1.48 -17.83 -10.88
CA LYS A 207 -1.78 -18.77 -11.96
C LYS A 207 -1.10 -18.41 -13.28
N ASP A 208 -0.83 -17.12 -13.52
CA ASP A 208 -0.14 -16.61 -14.69
C ASP A 208 1.40 -16.52 -14.53
N GLY A 209 1.93 -16.97 -13.39
CA GLY A 209 3.36 -16.98 -13.05
C GLY A 209 3.87 -15.70 -12.39
N ARG A 210 3.03 -14.67 -12.24
CA ARG A 210 3.41 -13.40 -11.59
C ARG A 210 3.38 -13.53 -10.07
N LEU A 211 4.24 -12.78 -9.39
CA LEU A 211 4.34 -12.80 -7.94
C LEU A 211 3.36 -11.81 -7.28
N GLN A 212 2.63 -12.29 -6.28
CA GLN A 212 2.05 -11.40 -5.28
C GLN A 212 3.13 -10.99 -4.28
N TYR A 213 3.07 -9.76 -3.76
CA TYR A 213 3.93 -9.30 -2.68
C TYR A 213 3.17 -8.43 -1.70
N TYR A 214 3.75 -8.22 -0.52
CA TYR A 214 3.16 -7.43 0.55
C TYR A 214 4.15 -6.35 0.98
N GLU A 215 3.66 -5.16 1.26
CA GLU A 215 4.47 -4.03 1.74
C GLU A 215 3.80 -3.36 2.93
N LEU A 216 4.56 -3.18 4.01
CA LEU A 216 4.18 -2.40 5.17
C LEU A 216 4.96 -1.09 5.13
N THR A 217 4.24 0.03 5.11
CA THR A 217 4.86 1.35 5.12
C THR A 217 4.69 1.99 6.48
N TYR A 218 5.79 2.45 7.07
CA TYR A 218 5.83 3.13 8.35
C TYR A 218 6.21 4.60 8.17
N THR A 219 5.57 5.48 8.92
CA THR A 219 5.97 6.90 9.00
C THR A 219 7.30 7.05 9.76
N ALA A 220 7.93 8.22 9.68
CA ALA A 220 9.14 8.55 10.46
C ALA A 220 8.95 8.37 11.98
N THR A 221 7.73 8.53 12.49
CA THR A 221 7.34 8.28 13.89
C THR A 221 7.01 6.82 14.19
N LYS A 222 7.33 5.90 13.27
CA LYS A 222 7.18 4.43 13.41
C LYS A 222 5.72 3.97 13.48
N LYS A 223 4.79 4.74 12.91
CA LYS A 223 3.38 4.34 12.83
C LYS A 223 3.14 3.63 11.51
N LEU A 224 2.45 2.48 11.58
CA LEU A 224 2.01 1.77 10.38
C LEU A 224 1.01 2.64 9.63
N GLU A 225 1.37 3.08 8.44
CA GLU A 225 0.59 3.99 7.61
C GLU A 225 -0.41 3.21 6.75
N TYR A 226 0.07 2.21 6.02
CA TYR A 226 -0.74 1.30 5.24
C TYR A 226 -0.09 -0.08 5.08
N LEU A 227 -0.92 -1.06 4.75
CA LEU A 227 -0.52 -2.34 4.16
C LEU A 227 -0.87 -2.28 2.67
N LYS A 228 0.11 -2.50 1.80
CA LYS A 228 -0.06 -2.64 0.36
C LYS A 228 0.03 -4.11 -0.03
N ILE A 229 -0.94 -4.56 -0.82
CA ILE A 229 -0.94 -5.84 -1.50
C ILE A 229 -0.63 -5.57 -2.95
N GLY A 230 0.55 -6.02 -3.38
CA GLY A 230 1.07 -5.77 -4.70
C GLY A 230 1.05 -7.01 -5.57
N TYR A 231 0.97 -6.77 -6.86
CA TYR A 231 1.11 -7.77 -7.89
C TYR A 231 2.20 -7.34 -8.86
N GLU A 232 3.09 -8.28 -9.19
CA GLU A 232 4.20 -8.06 -10.11
C GLU A 232 3.66 -7.56 -11.45
N SER A 233 4.29 -6.51 -11.99
CA SER A 233 3.92 -5.99 -13.30
C SER A 233 4.28 -7.02 -14.37
N LYS A 234 3.60 -6.97 -15.52
CA LYS A 234 3.95 -7.84 -16.65
C LYS A 234 5.42 -7.66 -17.09
N SER A 235 5.92 -6.44 -17.05
CA SER A 235 7.32 -6.12 -17.39
C SER A 235 8.31 -6.75 -16.42
N ASP A 236 8.05 -6.67 -15.12
CA ASP A 236 8.93 -7.25 -14.09
C ASP A 236 8.94 -8.78 -14.19
N PHE A 237 7.76 -9.38 -14.39
CA PHE A 237 7.63 -10.81 -14.63
C PHE A 237 8.45 -11.27 -15.83
N ASP A 238 8.30 -10.60 -16.98
CA ASP A 238 9.02 -10.97 -18.20
C ASP A 238 10.55 -10.82 -18.00
N SER A 239 10.97 -9.75 -17.31
CA SER A 239 12.39 -9.53 -16.96
C SER A 239 12.94 -10.60 -16.02
N ARG A 240 12.17 -11.00 -15.00
CA ARG A 240 12.52 -12.07 -14.07
C ARG A 240 12.67 -13.40 -14.78
N LYS A 241 11.77 -13.76 -15.70
CA LYS A 241 11.85 -15.01 -16.46
C LYS A 241 13.08 -15.07 -17.37
N VAL A 242 13.50 -13.95 -17.96
CA VAL A 242 14.77 -13.87 -18.70
C VAL A 242 15.97 -14.10 -17.79
N MET A 243 16.00 -13.48 -16.61
CA MET A 243 17.08 -13.68 -15.63
C MET A 243 17.14 -15.12 -15.11
N GLU A 244 16.00 -15.72 -14.76
CA GLU A 244 15.88 -17.11 -14.32
C GLU A 244 16.44 -18.09 -15.39
N ALA A 245 16.07 -17.89 -16.66
CA ALA A 245 16.58 -18.70 -17.76
C ALA A 245 18.11 -18.57 -17.93
N SER A 246 18.63 -17.34 -17.87
CA SER A 246 20.08 -17.07 -17.92
C SER A 246 20.85 -17.69 -16.76
N PHE A 247 20.27 -17.70 -15.56
CA PHE A 247 20.87 -18.30 -14.37
C PHE A 247 20.92 -19.83 -14.50
N GLU A 248 19.82 -20.47 -14.92
CA GLU A 248 19.79 -21.92 -15.14
C GLU A 248 20.73 -22.36 -16.28
N GLU A 249 20.92 -21.54 -17.31
CA GLU A 249 21.91 -21.78 -18.36
C GLU A 249 23.34 -21.71 -17.83
N ARG A 250 23.68 -20.70 -17.03
CA ARG A 250 25.00 -20.59 -16.38
C ARG A 250 25.30 -21.78 -15.47
N LYS A 251 24.32 -22.17 -14.66
CA LYS A 251 24.41 -23.34 -13.77
C LYS A 251 24.63 -24.65 -14.53
N LYS A 252 23.99 -24.82 -15.69
CA LYS A 252 24.22 -26.00 -16.58
C LYS A 252 25.60 -25.98 -17.24
N ASN A 253 26.13 -24.79 -17.52
CA ASN A 253 27.43 -24.61 -18.18
C ASN A 253 28.61 -24.56 -17.19
N GLY A 254 28.38 -24.73 -15.89
CA GLY A 254 29.43 -24.83 -14.86
C GLY A 254 30.18 -23.52 -14.60
N GLN A 255 29.59 -22.37 -14.93
CA GLN A 255 30.05 -21.03 -14.53
C GLN A 255 29.26 -20.55 -13.33
#